data_AF-A0A921B3I2-F1
#
_entry.id   AF-A0A921B3I2-F1
#
_cell.length_a   1.000
_cell.length_b   1.000
_cell.length_c   1.000
_cell.angle_alpha   90.00
_cell.angle_beta   90.00
_cell.angle_gamma   90.00
#
_symmetry.space_group_name_H-M   'P 1'
#
loop_
_entity.id
_entity.type
_entity.pdbx_description
1 polymer ?
#
loop_
_entity_poly.entity_id
_entity_poly.type
_entity_poly.pdbx_seq_one_letter_code
_entity_poly.pdbx_strand_id
1 'polypeptide(L)' 'MINPIFKKSDRKLEANITVKYLDTVTNMTQLSQYQLILKKTADNWMIESGI' A
#
# COMPACT_ATOMS: atom_id res chain seq x y z
N MET A 1 -1.27 7.63 -10.45
CA MET A 1 -0.18 8.17 -9.61
C MET A 1 0.62 6.99 -9.10
N ILE A 2 1.92 6.87 -9.38
CA ILE A 2 2.72 5.69 -8.98
C ILE A 2 3.27 5.85 -7.56
N ASN A 3 3.55 7.10 -7.17
CA ASN A 3 4.10 7.40 -5.86
C ASN A 3 3.02 7.20 -4.79
N PRO A 4 3.35 6.53 -3.68
CA PRO A 4 2.42 6.34 -2.60
C PRO A 4 2.04 7.68 -1.96
N ILE A 5 0.77 7.82 -1.60
CA ILE A 5 0.27 8.97 -0.84
C ILE A 5 -0.10 8.51 0.55
N PHE A 6 0.46 9.16 1.56
CA PHE A 6 0.21 8.86 2.96
C PHE A 6 -0.62 9.97 3.61
N LYS A 7 -1.72 9.61 4.26
CA LYS A 7 -2.56 10.51 5.04
C LYS A 7 -2.64 10.01 6.47
N LYS A 8 -2.22 10.85 7.41
CA LYS A 8 -2.32 10.53 8.85
C LYS A 8 -3.72 10.86 9.35
N SER A 9 -4.36 9.91 10.03
CA SER A 9 -5.63 10.10 10.72
C SER A 9 -5.53 9.50 12.13
N ASP A 10 -5.39 10.36 13.14
CA ASP A 10 -5.14 9.99 14.53
C ASP A 10 -3.93 9.03 14.67
N ARG A 11 -4.14 7.79 15.17
CA ARG A 11 -3.11 6.74 15.33
C ARG A 11 -2.93 5.84 14.11
N LYS A 12 -3.68 6.10 13.04
CA LYS A 12 -3.67 5.32 11.80
C LYS A 12 -3.08 6.13 10.65
N LEU A 13 -2.49 5.44 9.69
CA LEU A 13 -1.94 6.03 8.47
C LEU A 13 -2.61 5.36 7.27
N GLU A 14 -3.40 6.10 6.53
CA GLU A 14 -3.94 5.65 5.25
C GLU A 14 -2.85 5.80 4.18
N ALA A 15 -2.56 4.72 3.47
CA ALA A 15 -1.59 4.68 2.39
C ALA A 15 -2.29 4.26 1.09
N ASN A 16 -2.28 5.16 0.11
CA ASN A 16 -2.72 4.85 -1.25
C ASN A 16 -1.47 4.46 -2.04
N ILE A 17 -1.31 3.18 -2.36
CA ILE A 17 -0.08 2.63 -2.95
C ILE A 17 -0.35 2.07 -4.34
N THR A 18 0.64 2.13 -5.23
CA THR A 18 0.66 1.37 -6.48
C THR A 18 1.72 0.27 -6.39
N VAL A 19 1.31 -0.97 -6.55
CA VAL A 19 2.22 -2.13 -6.66
C VAL A 19 2.50 -2.36 -8.14
N LYS A 20 3.78 -2.30 -8.50
CA LYS A 20 4.27 -2.68 -9.83
C LYS A 20 4.90 -4.07 -9.73
N TYR A 21 4.43 -5.01 -10.53
CA TYR A 21 4.98 -6.37 -10.55
C TYR A 21 5.06 -6.92 -11.96
N LEU A 22 5.95 -7.89 -12.17
CA LEU A 22 6.01 -8.66 -13.40
C LEU A 22 5.08 -9.87 -13.24
N ASP A 23 4.03 -9.92 -14.03
CA ASP A 23 3.14 -11.08 -14.08
C ASP A 23 3.88 -12.24 -14.76
N THR A 24 4.11 -13.33 -14.04
CA THR A 24 4.93 -14.45 -14.52
C THR A 24 4.23 -15.33 -15.55
N VAL A 25 2.91 -15.18 -15.73
CA VAL A 25 2.13 -15.94 -16.72
C VAL A 25 2.20 -15.25 -18.08
N THR A 26 2.04 -13.93 -18.08
CA THR A 26 1.97 -13.09 -19.28
C THR A 26 3.29 -12.42 -19.64
N ASN A 27 4.27 -12.41 -18.73
CA ASN A 27 5.51 -11.63 -18.80
C ASN A 27 5.29 -10.11 -18.98
N MET A 28 4.12 -9.61 -18.57
CA MET A 28 3.78 -8.20 -18.64
C MET A 28 3.99 -7.51 -17.30
N THR A 29 4.45 -6.26 -17.35
CA THR A 29 4.42 -5.39 -16.18
C THR A 29 2.99 -5.00 -15.87
N GLN A 30 2.53 -5.28 -14.65
CA GLN A 30 1.22 -4.92 -14.14
C GLN A 30 1.33 -3.84 -13.05
N LEU A 31 0.26 -3.07 -12.92
CA LEU A 31 0.11 -2.02 -11.91
C LEU A 31 -1.23 -2.24 -11.21
N SER A 32 -1.20 -2.44 -9.90
CA SER A 32 -2.39 -2.54 -9.05
C SER A 32 -2.37 -1.47 -7.98
N GLN A 33 -3.52 -0.87 -7.70
CA GLN A 33 -3.66 0.16 -6.66
C GLN A 33 -4.42 -0.40 -5.48
N TYR A 34 -3.97 -0.04 -4.28
CA TYR A 34 -4.59 -0.44 -3.02
C TYR A 34 -4.67 0.75 -2.08
N GLN A 35 -5.73 0.76 -1.27
CA GLN A 35 -5.84 1.65 -0.13
C GLN A 35 -5.63 0.82 1.13
N LEU A 36 -4.55 1.09 1.86
CA LEU A 36 -4.18 0.39 3.08
C LEU A 36 -4.36 1.28 4.29
N ILE A 37 -4.81 0.70 5.40
CA ILE A 37 -4.78 1.32 6.72
C ILE A 37 -3.63 0.70 7.50
N LEU A 38 -2.68 1.54 7.91
CA LEU A 38 -1.52 1.13 8.67
C LEU A 38 -1.66 1.54 10.14
N LYS A 39 -1.25 0.63 11.03
CA LYS A 39 -1.18 0.87 12.47
C LYS A 39 0.28 0.86 12.91
N LYS A 40 0.68 1.86 13.70
CA LYS A 40 2.03 1.91 14.29
C LYS A 40 2.11 0.91 15.45
N THR A 41 3.09 0.02 15.38
CA THR A 41 3.56 -0.78 16.53
C THR A 41 4.82 -0.15 17.13
N ALA A 42 5.39 -0.78 18.17
CA ALA A 42 6.60 -0.31 18.84
C ALA A 42 7.70 0.05 17.83
N ASP A 43 7.95 -0.83 16.86
CA ASP A 43 9.10 -0.68 15.95
C ASP A 43 8.68 -0.40 14.50
N ASN A 44 7.54 -0.94 14.04
CA ASN A 44 7.17 -0.93 12.62
C ASN A 44 5.75 -0.45 12.36
N TRP A 45 5.43 -0.18 11.11
CA TRP A 45 4.05 -0.05 10.66
C TRP A 45 3.56 -1.41 10.18
N MET A 46 2.36 -1.80 10.59
CA MET A 46 1.72 -3.02 10.13
C MET A 46 0.45 -2.68 9.38
N ILE A 47 0.12 -3.50 8.38
CA ILE A 47 -1.16 -3.43 7.68
C ILE A 47 -2.24 -3.88 8.67
N GLU A 48 -3.19 -2.99 8.95
CA GLU A 48 -4.37 -3.27 9.76
C GLU A 48 -5.51 -3.76 8.86
N SER A 49 -5.72 -3.11 7.71
CA SER A 49 -6.70 -3.51 6.70
C SER A 49 -6.36 -2.92 5.32
N GLY A 50 -7.02 -3.42 4.27
CA GLY A 50 -6.89 -2.89 2.91
C GLY A 50 -8.05 -3.30 2.01
N ILE A 51 -8.21 -2.56 0.92
CA ILE A 51 -9.17 -2.81 -0.18
C ILE A 51 -8.41 -2.88 -1.50
#